data_AF-A0A1I1M188-F1
#
_entry.id   AF-A0A1I1M188-F1
#
_cell.length_a   1.000
_cell.length_b   1.000
_cell.length_c   1.000
_cell.angle_alpha   90.00
_cell.angle_beta   90.00
_cell.angle_gamma   90.00
#
_symmetry.space_group_name_H-M   'P 1'
#
loop_
_entity.id
_entity.type
_entity.pdbx_description
1 polymer ?
#
loop_
_entity_poly.entity_id
_entity_poly.type
_entity_poly.pdbx_seq_one_letter_code
_entity_poly.pdbx_strand_id
1 'polypeptide(L)' 'MYYTQNEKILQVGEEKIIVGIDVGSEKHYARAFDWRGMEYS' A
#
# COMPACT_ATOMS: atom_id res chain seq x y z
N MET A 1 12.57 -7.55 -6.70
CA MET A 1 12.13 -8.57 -5.72
C MET A 1 11.25 -9.56 -6.46
N TYR A 2 11.57 -10.86 -6.41
CA TYR A 2 10.79 -11.90 -7.08
C TYR A 2 9.91 -12.58 -6.05
N TYR A 3 8.61 -12.31 -6.10
CA TYR A 3 7.61 -12.88 -5.21
C TYR A 3 6.59 -13.67 -6.03
N THR A 4 6.23 -14.85 -5.55
CA THR A 4 5.02 -15.57 -5.99
C THR A 4 3.77 -14.74 -5.67
N GLN A 5 2.64 -15.07 -6.31
CA GLN A 5 1.40 -14.34 -6.05
C GLN A 5 0.95 -14.44 -4.58
N ASN A 6 1.12 -15.61 -3.96
CA ASN A 6 0.77 -15.84 -2.56
C ASN A 6 1.63 -14.99 -1.62
N GLU A 7 2.93 -14.86 -1.90
CA GLU A 7 3.83 -14.01 -1.12
C GLU A 7 3.49 -12.53 -1.22
N LYS A 8 2.92 -12.07 -2.35
CA LYS A 8 2.44 -10.68 -2.49
C LYS A 8 1.17 -10.43 -1.67
N ILE A 9 0.26 -11.40 -1.62
CA ILE A 9 -0.99 -11.28 -0.84
C ILE A 9 -0.67 -11.23 0.67
N LEU A 10 0.27 -12.03 1.13
CA LEU A 10 0.70 -12.06 2.54
C LEU A 10 1.36 -10.77 3.03
N GLN A 11 1.74 -9.86 2.14
CA GLN A 11 2.28 -8.54 2.51
C GLN A 11 1.19 -7.59 3.03
N VAL A 12 -0.09 -7.93 2.82
CA VAL A 12 -1.24 -7.21 3.38
C VAL A 12 -1.63 -7.88 4.70
N GLY A 13 -1.58 -7.15 5.81
CA GLY A 13 -1.93 -7.68 7.14
C GLY A 13 -1.99 -6.63 8.23
N GLU A 14 -2.44 -7.02 9.43
CA GLU A 14 -2.72 -6.13 10.57
C GLU A 14 -1.54 -5.23 10.99
N GLU A 15 -0.31 -5.73 10.88
CA GLU A 15 0.89 -4.99 11.26
C GLU A 15 1.53 -4.22 10.08
N LYS A 16 0.87 -4.19 8.92
CA LYS A 16 1.37 -3.57 7.70
C LYS A 16 0.46 -2.42 7.29
N ILE A 17 1.07 -1.33 6.84
CA ILE A 17 0.36 -0.19 6.25
C ILE A 17 0.50 -0.25 4.73
N ILE A 18 -0.60 -0.01 4.03
CA ILE A 18 -0.64 0.07 2.57
C ILE A 18 -0.54 1.53 2.19
N VAL A 19 0.43 1.88 1.37
CA VAL A 19 0.59 3.25 0.87
C VAL A 19 0.34 3.25 -0.63
N GLY A 20 -0.74 3.90 -1.05
CA GLY A 20 -1.00 4.22 -2.44
C GLY A 20 -0.28 5.53 -2.79
N ILE A 21 0.56 5.51 -3.84
CA ILE A 21 1.26 6.69 -4.33
C ILE A 21 0.83 6.94 -5.76
N ASP A 22 0.26 8.11 -6.03
CA ASP A 22 0.05 8.63 -7.36
C ASP A 22 1.22 9.54 -7.74
N VAL A 23 1.87 9.20 -8.86
CA VAL A 23 3.15 9.79 -9.27
C VAL A 23 2.92 10.64 -10.52
N GLY A 24 2.63 11.94 -10.32
CA GLY A 24 2.63 12.94 -11.40
C GLY A 24 4.02 13.51 -11.70
N SER A 25 4.17 14.23 -12.80
CA SER A 25 5.46 14.82 -13.22
C SER A 25 5.96 15.95 -12.33
N GLU A 26 5.05 16.69 -11.68
CA GLU A 26 5.37 17.85 -10.83
C GLU A 26 4.93 17.66 -9.38
N LYS A 27 3.94 16.80 -9.15
CA LYS A 27 3.35 16.54 -7.84
C LYS A 27 3.06 15.07 -7.66
N HIS A 28 3.28 14.60 -6.45
CA HIS A 28 2.96 13.24 -6.03
C HIS A 28 1.96 13.30 -4.88
N TYR A 29 0.98 12.41 -4.91
CA TYR A 29 0.02 12.26 -3.82
C TYR A 29 0.24 10.89 -3.19
N ALA A 30 0.29 10.86 -1.87
CA ALA A 30 0.38 9.63 -1.11
C ALA A 30 -0.82 9.51 -0.19
N ARG A 31 -1.35 8.29 -0.05
CA ARG A 31 -2.46 7.98 0.83
C ARG A 31 -2.17 6.67 1.56
N ALA A 32 -2.36 6.67 2.86
CA ALA A 32 -2.06 5.54 3.71
C ALA A 32 -3.36 4.90 4.21
N PHE A 33 -3.43 3.58 4.11
CA PHE A 33 -4.56 2.77 4.52
C PHE A 33 -4.07 1.60 5.36
N ASP A 34 -4.91 1.14 6.29
CA ASP A 34 -4.73 -0.18 6.86
C ASP A 34 -5.11 -1.29 5.86
N TRP A 35 -4.82 -2.54 6.22
CA TRP A 35 -5.15 -3.72 5.41
C TRP A 35 -6.66 -3.94 5.18
N ARG A 36 -7.53 -3.23 5.92
CA ARG A 36 -9.00 -3.26 5.79
C ARG A 36 -9.51 -2.12 4.91
N GLY A 37 -8.63 -1.22 4.47
CA GLY A 37 -8.96 -0.08 3.64
C GLY A 37 -9.44 1.16 4.41
N MET A 38 -9.22 1.24 5.73
CA MET A 38 -9.47 2.48 6.47
C MET A 38 -8.33 3.47 6.25
N GLU A 39 -8.68 4.67 5.78
CA GLU A 39 -7.73 5.77 5.55
C GLU A 39 -7.33 6.39 6.89
N TYR A 40 -6.02 6.56 7.11
CA TYR A 40 -5.52 7.29 8.28
C TYR A 40 -5.63 8.79 8.03
N SER A 41 -6.40 9.49 8.89
CA SER A 41 -6.65 10.95 8.85
C SER A 41 -5.59 11.78 9.57
#